data_AF-A0A7X9J2A6-F1
#
_entry.id   AF-A0A7X9J2A6-F1
#
_cell.length_a   1.000
_cell.length_b   1.000
_cell.length_c   1.000
_cell.angle_alpha   90.00
_cell.angle_beta   90.00
_cell.angle_gamma   90.00
#
_symmetry.space_group_name_H-M   'P 1'
#
loop_
_entity.id
_entity.type
_entity.pdbx_description
1 polymer ?
#
loop_
_entity_poly.entity_id
_entity_poly.type
_entity_poly.pdbx_seq_one_letter_code
_entity_poly.pdbx_strand_id
1 'polypeptide(L)'
;MFKRKGDDGSALAKSDNLFGASGTNNRLSSPAAWGGGVYVSVVGGLFAGYRLNPENLEIGAGIASGMNSGTPPYIYHYEGIINPIALITMTDGSLGAYNASNGALMFVRSVASTALTSPVTLGRGDVVYVAGADGVIYHAQLANGLPPEGSGGYEFFSGAKGYAIQGIAADPAGINAQPTLLFGAANGCFYQVPLANPASVRCTATPGSGKAYVTTPTIDAAGTGTDLIGNDDGNVYGFARR
;
A
#
# COMPACT_ATOMS: atom_id res chain seq x y z
N MET A 1 -6.41 16.30 24.33
CA MET A 1 -6.55 17.11 23.10
C MET A 1 -5.19 17.05 22.41
N PHE A 2 -5.03 16.21 21.39
CA PHE A 2 -3.78 16.12 20.65
C PHE A 2 -3.71 17.31 19.71
N LYS A 3 -2.86 18.28 20.02
CA LYS A 3 -2.55 19.41 19.16
C LYS A 3 -1.06 19.34 18.86
N ARG A 4 -0.70 19.10 17.60
CA ARG A 4 0.69 19.17 17.14
C ARG A 4 0.88 20.52 16.46
N LYS A 5 2.10 21.05 16.55
CA LYS A 5 2.55 22.25 15.82
C LYS A 5 2.07 22.18 14.35
N GLY A 6 1.48 23.25 13.80
CA GLY A 6 0.79 23.27 12.48
C GLY A 6 -0.74 23.43 12.52
N ASP A 7 -1.33 23.48 13.73
CA ASP A 7 -2.78 23.66 13.95
C ASP A 7 -3.36 25.04 13.53
N ASP A 8 -2.51 25.96 13.05
CA ASP A 8 -2.93 27.19 12.37
C ASP A 8 -3.29 26.95 10.89
N GLY A 9 -3.19 25.70 10.42
CA GLY A 9 -3.38 25.32 9.02
C GLY A 9 -2.14 25.51 8.15
N SER A 10 -1.00 25.89 8.73
CA SER A 10 0.26 25.96 7.99
C SER A 10 0.86 24.56 7.77
N ALA A 11 1.32 24.32 6.55
CA ALA A 11 1.93 23.03 6.18
C ALA A 11 3.29 22.85 6.88
N LEU A 12 3.44 21.75 7.62
CA LEU A 12 4.69 21.41 8.35
C LEU A 12 5.84 21.02 7.44
N ALA A 13 5.52 20.38 6.31
CA ALA A 13 6.42 20.13 5.22
C ALA A 13 5.61 20.23 3.93
N LYS A 14 6.12 21.00 2.95
CA LYS A 14 5.53 21.02 1.60
C LYS A 14 6.34 20.10 0.71
N SER A 15 5.70 19.67 -0.37
CA SER A 15 6.38 19.18 -1.56
C SER A 15 7.72 19.90 -1.78
N ASP A 16 7.66 21.23 -1.81
CA ASP A 16 8.75 22.08 -2.27
C ASP A 16 9.97 22.06 -1.32
N ASN A 17 9.82 21.56 -0.09
CA ASN A 17 10.93 21.30 0.84
C ASN A 17 11.70 20.02 0.48
N LEU A 18 11.12 19.14 -0.33
CA LEU A 18 11.68 17.86 -0.80
C LEU A 18 12.24 17.97 -2.23
N PHE A 19 11.73 18.92 -3.03
CA PHE A 19 12.03 19.06 -4.45
C PHE A 19 13.03 20.19 -4.73
N GLY A 20 14.29 19.84 -4.96
CA GLY A 20 15.17 20.65 -5.82
C GLY A 20 14.89 20.45 -7.32
N ALA A 21 13.76 19.84 -7.69
CA ALA A 21 13.49 19.38 -9.05
C ALA A 21 12.23 20.05 -9.64
N SER A 22 12.39 20.57 -10.85
CA SER A 22 11.46 21.43 -11.57
C SER A 22 10.12 20.75 -11.88
N GLY A 23 9.00 21.28 -11.38
CA GLY A 23 7.68 20.90 -11.88
C GLY A 23 6.49 21.46 -11.09
N THR A 24 5.40 21.75 -11.79
CA THR A 24 4.14 22.28 -11.24
C THR A 24 3.15 21.21 -10.76
N ASN A 25 3.55 19.93 -10.74
CA ASN A 25 2.69 18.78 -10.40
C ASN A 25 3.30 17.91 -9.29
N ASN A 26 3.68 18.55 -8.18
CA ASN A 26 4.27 17.85 -7.05
C ASN A 26 3.19 17.06 -6.28
N ARG A 27 3.26 15.73 -6.36
CA ARG A 27 2.35 14.81 -5.64
C ARG A 27 3.14 13.99 -4.64
N LEU A 28 2.59 13.83 -3.44
CA LEU A 28 3.11 12.94 -2.40
C LEU A 28 2.23 11.70 -2.29
N SER A 29 2.83 10.56 -1.95
CA SER A 29 2.07 9.39 -1.50
C SER A 29 1.54 9.58 -0.08
N SER A 30 0.65 8.69 0.35
CA SER A 30 0.28 8.60 1.76
C SER A 30 1.54 8.27 2.59
N PRO A 31 1.81 9.00 3.68
CA PRO A 31 2.99 8.76 4.50
C PRO A 31 2.87 7.46 5.29
N ALA A 32 3.96 6.71 5.39
CA ALA A 32 4.11 5.59 6.31
C ALA A 32 5.04 6.01 7.47
N ALA A 33 4.70 5.75 8.73
CA ALA A 33 5.52 6.19 9.88
C ALA A 33 5.97 5.00 10.73
N TRP A 34 7.26 4.94 11.09
CA TRP A 34 7.81 3.91 11.97
C TRP A 34 9.18 4.27 12.56
N GLY A 35 9.45 3.80 13.79
CA GLY A 35 10.80 3.53 14.32
C GLY A 35 11.84 4.64 14.15
N GLY A 36 11.41 5.91 14.18
CA GLY A 36 12.29 7.06 13.99
C GLY A 36 12.28 7.68 12.58
N GLY A 37 11.25 7.46 11.76
CA GLY A 37 11.09 8.10 10.45
C GLY A 37 9.65 8.18 9.94
N VAL A 38 9.39 9.15 9.06
CA VAL A 38 8.18 9.24 8.23
C VAL A 38 8.60 9.08 6.78
N TYR A 39 8.00 8.13 6.06
CA TYR A 39 8.36 7.79 4.69
C TYR A 39 7.30 8.30 3.73
N VAL A 40 7.74 8.95 2.66
CA VAL A 40 6.86 9.47 1.60
C VAL A 40 7.47 9.20 0.23
N SER A 41 6.62 8.97 -0.76
CA SER A 41 7.01 8.93 -2.17
C SER A 41 6.59 10.18 -2.87
N VAL A 42 7.31 10.52 -3.93
CA VAL A 42 7.12 11.76 -4.66
C VAL A 42 7.07 11.57 -6.16
N VAL A 43 6.38 12.49 -6.84
CA VAL A 43 6.52 12.69 -8.28
C VAL A 43 7.55 13.76 -8.55
N GLY A 44 8.53 13.47 -9.40
CA GLY A 44 9.47 14.45 -9.92
C GLY A 44 10.67 14.76 -9.02
N GLY A 45 10.89 14.00 -7.94
CA GLY A 45 12.04 14.17 -7.05
C GLY A 45 13.34 13.55 -7.58
N LEU A 46 14.47 13.79 -6.91
CA LEU A 46 15.72 13.08 -7.24
C LEU A 46 15.60 11.57 -6.90
N PHE A 47 14.76 11.26 -5.92
CA PHE A 47 14.50 9.91 -5.42
C PHE A 47 13.02 9.54 -5.53
N ALA A 48 12.73 8.24 -5.60
CA ALA A 48 11.38 7.69 -5.63
C ALA A 48 10.65 7.83 -4.29
N GLY A 49 11.43 7.87 -3.20
CA GLY A 49 10.94 8.07 -1.86
C GLY A 49 11.96 8.77 -0.96
N TYR A 50 11.47 9.25 0.17
CA TYR A 50 12.25 9.96 1.17
C TYR A 50 11.86 9.45 2.56
N ARG A 51 12.88 9.27 3.41
CA ARG A 51 12.71 9.15 4.85
C ARG A 51 12.90 10.54 5.46
N LEU A 52 11.89 11.00 6.17
CA LEU A 52 11.85 12.25 6.91
C LEU A 52 12.09 11.98 8.40
N ASN A 53 12.80 12.89 9.04
CA ASN A 53 12.99 12.89 10.49
C ASN A 53 11.63 13.17 11.18
N PRO A 54 11.18 12.35 12.13
CA PRO A 54 9.83 12.47 12.69
C PRO A 54 9.63 13.72 13.56
N GLU A 55 10.74 14.30 14.04
CA GLU A 55 10.71 15.48 14.93
C GLU A 55 10.51 16.79 14.17
N ASN A 56 11.10 16.89 12.97
CA ASN A 56 11.13 18.15 12.20
C ASN A 56 10.74 17.99 10.71
N LEU A 57 10.47 16.77 10.25
CA LEU A 57 10.12 16.41 8.87
C LEU A 57 11.16 16.80 7.80
N GLU A 58 12.40 17.09 8.21
CA GLU A 58 13.51 17.28 7.28
C GLU A 58 13.92 15.95 6.64
N ILE A 59 14.48 16.01 5.42
CA ILE A 59 14.98 14.82 4.73
C ILE A 59 16.14 14.22 5.51
N GLY A 60 15.95 13.00 6.02
CA GLY A 60 17.01 12.19 6.59
C GLY A 60 17.74 11.36 5.54
N ALA A 61 17.01 10.79 4.57
CA ALA A 61 17.58 9.99 3.48
C ALA A 61 16.69 9.93 2.24
N GLY A 62 17.30 9.85 1.06
CA GLY A 62 16.64 9.48 -0.19
C GLY A 62 16.58 7.96 -0.37
N ILE A 63 15.48 7.46 -0.92
CA ILE A 63 15.22 6.04 -1.15
C ILE A 63 14.94 5.84 -2.65
N ALA A 64 15.76 5.00 -3.27
CA ALA A 64 15.71 4.64 -4.69
C ALA A 64 15.90 5.82 -5.67
N SER A 65 16.90 5.77 -6.54
CA SER A 65 17.12 6.77 -7.59
C SER A 65 16.28 6.49 -8.84
N GLY A 66 15.69 7.53 -9.46
CA GLY A 66 15.25 7.49 -10.86
C GLY A 66 13.84 6.98 -11.17
N MET A 67 12.97 6.73 -10.18
CA MET A 67 11.60 6.20 -10.43
C MET A 67 10.53 7.30 -10.50
N ASN A 68 10.77 8.38 -11.24
CA ASN A 68 9.81 9.46 -11.39
C ASN A 68 8.67 9.08 -12.35
N SER A 69 7.57 8.57 -11.82
CA SER A 69 6.31 8.40 -12.54
C SER A 69 5.34 9.56 -12.29
N GLY A 70 4.37 9.79 -13.18
CA GLY A 70 3.34 10.85 -13.04
C GLY A 70 2.35 10.67 -11.85
N THR A 71 2.45 9.54 -11.16
CA THR A 71 1.85 9.25 -9.86
C THR A 71 2.97 8.83 -8.91
N PRO A 72 2.97 9.27 -7.65
CA PRO A 72 4.00 8.86 -6.72
C PRO A 72 3.84 7.34 -6.47
N PRO A 73 4.92 6.57 -6.40
CA PRO A 73 4.83 5.17 -6.03
C PRO A 73 4.23 5.01 -4.62
N TYR A 74 3.71 3.83 -4.29
CA TYR A 74 3.23 3.55 -2.93
C TYR A 74 4.36 2.98 -2.08
N ILE A 75 4.48 3.45 -0.84
CA ILE A 75 5.43 2.93 0.14
C ILE A 75 4.69 2.14 1.20
N TYR A 76 5.13 0.89 1.40
CA TYR A 76 4.83 0.11 2.59
C TYR A 76 6.10 -0.10 3.39
N HIS A 77 6.01 0.03 4.71
CA HIS A 77 7.13 -0.24 5.61
C HIS A 77 6.86 -1.54 6.39
N TYR A 78 7.79 -2.49 6.29
CA TYR A 78 7.75 -3.74 7.02
C TYR A 78 8.75 -3.76 8.18
N GLU A 79 8.26 -4.15 9.35
CA GLU A 79 9.07 -4.32 10.57
C GLU A 79 9.72 -5.71 10.63
N GLY A 80 10.87 -5.86 9.96
CA GLY A 80 11.77 -6.97 10.23
C GLY A 80 12.60 -6.68 11.48
N ILE A 81 12.74 -7.65 12.41
CA ILE A 81 13.56 -7.50 13.63
C ILE A 81 15.00 -7.06 13.32
N ILE A 82 15.54 -7.47 12.16
CA ILE A 82 16.96 -7.31 11.83
C ILE A 82 17.18 -6.28 10.71
N ASN A 83 16.22 -6.09 9.80
CA ASN A 83 16.31 -5.14 8.69
C ASN A 83 14.93 -4.56 8.39
N PRO A 84 14.69 -3.28 8.69
CA PRO A 84 13.45 -2.63 8.27
C PRO A 84 13.46 -2.45 6.75
N ILE A 85 12.34 -2.77 6.10
CA ILE A 85 12.24 -2.79 4.63
C ILE A 85 11.20 -1.75 4.20
N ALA A 86 11.61 -0.85 3.31
CA ALA A 86 10.71 -0.01 2.55
C ALA A 86 10.42 -0.68 1.20
N LEU A 87 9.17 -1.09 1.00
CA LEU A 87 8.67 -1.61 -0.26
C LEU A 87 8.10 -0.46 -1.09
N ILE A 88 8.48 -0.42 -2.36
CA ILE A 88 8.09 0.61 -3.31
C ILE A 88 7.42 -0.07 -4.51
N THR A 89 6.17 0.26 -4.78
CA THR A 89 5.44 -0.23 -5.95
C THR A 89 5.35 0.82 -7.03
N MET A 90 5.60 0.42 -8.27
CA MET A 90 5.83 1.33 -9.39
C MET A 90 4.76 1.20 -10.47
N THR A 91 4.65 2.22 -11.30
CA THR A 91 3.65 2.29 -12.38
C THR A 91 3.93 1.33 -13.54
N ASP A 92 5.16 0.84 -13.65
CA ASP A 92 5.60 -0.15 -14.65
C ASP A 92 5.34 -1.61 -14.22
N GLY A 93 4.81 -1.82 -13.02
CA GLY A 93 4.57 -3.14 -12.45
C GLY A 93 5.74 -3.73 -11.69
N SER A 94 6.75 -2.93 -11.39
CA SER A 94 7.88 -3.32 -10.56
C SER A 94 7.58 -3.17 -9.06
N LEU A 95 8.09 -4.13 -8.27
CA LEU A 95 8.19 -4.08 -6.82
C LEU A 95 9.67 -3.97 -6.42
N GLY A 96 10.01 -2.89 -5.74
CA GLY A 96 11.33 -2.65 -5.16
C GLY A 96 11.32 -2.81 -3.64
N ALA A 97 12.42 -3.31 -3.09
CA ALA A 97 12.67 -3.35 -1.66
C ALA A 97 13.99 -2.68 -1.33
N TYR A 98 13.95 -1.83 -0.30
CA TYR A 98 15.08 -1.03 0.15
C TYR A 98 15.23 -1.16 1.66
N ASN A 99 16.47 -1.18 2.12
CA ASN A 99 16.75 -1.05 3.54
C ASN A 99 16.28 0.33 4.00
N ALA A 100 15.30 0.38 4.89
CA ALA A 100 14.67 1.63 5.30
C ALA A 100 15.60 2.51 6.16
N SER A 101 16.62 1.92 6.78
CA SER A 101 17.59 2.66 7.61
C SER A 101 18.59 3.47 6.80
N ASN A 102 19.01 2.98 5.64
CA ASN A 102 20.09 3.60 4.84
C ASN A 102 19.77 3.77 3.34
N GLY A 103 18.60 3.34 2.88
CA GLY A 103 18.16 3.46 1.48
C GLY A 103 18.81 2.45 0.52
N ALA A 104 19.63 1.51 0.99
CA ALA A 104 20.30 0.54 0.13
C ALA A 104 19.30 -0.38 -0.58
N LEU A 105 19.51 -0.61 -1.87
CA LEU A 105 18.70 -1.53 -2.66
C LEU A 105 18.87 -2.97 -2.16
N MET A 106 17.76 -3.66 -1.92
CA MET A 106 17.73 -5.09 -1.62
C MET A 106 17.36 -5.90 -2.88
N PHE A 107 16.25 -5.57 -3.53
CA PHE A 107 15.86 -6.13 -4.82
C PHE A 107 14.91 -5.22 -5.59
N VAL A 108 14.85 -5.42 -6.91
CA VAL A 108 13.75 -4.95 -7.78
C VAL A 108 13.29 -6.11 -8.65
N ARG A 109 11.98 -6.28 -8.81
CA ARG A 109 11.38 -7.34 -9.62
C ARG A 109 10.21 -6.79 -10.43
N SER A 110 10.13 -7.16 -11.70
CA SER A 110 8.90 -7.01 -12.48
C SER A 110 7.92 -8.09 -12.03
N VAL A 111 6.85 -7.66 -11.36
CA VAL A 111 5.83 -8.53 -10.77
C VAL A 111 4.59 -8.56 -11.66
N ALA A 112 4.28 -7.44 -12.30
CA ALA A 112 3.18 -7.27 -13.22
C ALA A 112 3.60 -6.44 -14.45
N SER A 113 2.73 -6.35 -15.44
CA SER A 113 2.86 -5.45 -16.60
C SER A 113 1.98 -4.20 -16.49
N THR A 114 1.48 -3.91 -15.29
CA THR A 114 0.56 -2.81 -14.98
C THR A 114 1.03 -2.08 -13.73
N ALA A 115 0.51 -0.87 -13.49
CA ALA A 115 0.80 -0.15 -12.27
C ALA A 115 0.40 -0.95 -11.03
N LEU A 116 1.32 -1.06 -10.08
CA LEU A 116 1.05 -1.62 -8.76
C LEU A 116 0.68 -0.51 -7.78
N THR A 117 -0.17 -0.85 -6.82
CA THR A 117 -0.69 0.06 -5.81
C THR A 117 -0.22 -0.38 -4.42
N SER A 118 -1.05 -0.20 -3.39
CA SER A 118 -0.69 -0.37 -1.98
C SER A 118 -0.15 -1.77 -1.69
N PRO A 119 1.12 -1.93 -1.23
CA PRO A 119 1.62 -3.19 -0.71
C PRO A 119 1.12 -3.42 0.72
N VAL A 120 0.93 -4.67 1.11
CA VAL A 120 0.60 -5.06 2.49
C VAL A 120 1.21 -6.42 2.85
N THR A 121 1.58 -6.60 4.11
CA THR A 121 1.98 -7.91 4.67
C THR A 121 1.09 -8.26 5.86
N LEU A 122 0.95 -9.55 6.16
CA LEU A 122 0.32 -10.00 7.41
C LEU A 122 1.37 -10.08 8.52
N GLY A 123 1.36 -9.11 9.44
CA GLY A 123 2.25 -9.10 10.60
C GLY A 123 3.73 -9.23 10.21
N ARG A 124 4.45 -10.17 10.86
CA ARG A 124 5.84 -10.54 10.52
C ARG A 124 5.93 -11.66 9.48
N GLY A 125 4.99 -11.68 8.52
CA GLY A 125 4.99 -12.63 7.42
C GLY A 125 6.17 -12.44 6.46
N ASP A 126 6.43 -13.46 5.67
CA ASP A 126 7.48 -13.55 4.64
C ASP A 126 6.98 -13.22 3.24
N VAL A 127 5.68 -12.92 3.08
CA VAL A 127 5.03 -12.59 1.82
C VAL A 127 4.42 -11.19 1.88
N VAL A 128 4.64 -10.41 0.82
CA VAL A 128 3.93 -9.17 0.54
C VAL A 128 2.87 -9.41 -0.52
N TYR A 129 1.70 -8.85 -0.30
CA TYR A 129 0.60 -8.78 -1.26
C TYR A 129 0.54 -7.38 -1.84
N VAL A 130 0.33 -7.28 -3.15
CA VAL A 130 0.31 -6.02 -3.86
C VAL A 130 -0.87 -6.00 -4.82
N ALA A 131 -1.68 -4.96 -4.75
CA ALA A 131 -2.77 -4.77 -5.69
C ALA A 131 -2.28 -4.17 -7.01
N GLY A 132 -2.86 -4.62 -8.12
CA GLY A 132 -2.63 -4.06 -9.46
C GLY A 132 -3.77 -3.17 -9.93
N ALA A 133 -3.46 -2.21 -10.80
CA ALA A 133 -4.45 -1.40 -11.51
C ALA A 133 -5.29 -2.24 -12.52
N ASP A 134 -4.87 -3.47 -12.80
CA ASP A 134 -5.61 -4.46 -13.58
C ASP A 134 -6.60 -5.29 -12.75
N GLY A 135 -6.72 -5.05 -11.44
CA GLY A 135 -7.61 -5.80 -10.55
C GLY A 135 -7.11 -7.18 -10.15
N VAL A 136 -5.82 -7.45 -10.35
CA VAL A 136 -5.15 -8.65 -9.86
C VAL A 136 -4.43 -8.32 -8.55
N ILE A 137 -4.51 -9.22 -7.57
CA ILE A 137 -3.62 -9.21 -6.41
C ILE A 137 -2.44 -10.11 -6.73
N TYR A 138 -1.25 -9.54 -6.59
CA TYR A 138 0.02 -10.22 -6.74
C TYR A 138 0.64 -10.51 -5.37
N HIS A 139 1.52 -11.49 -5.31
CA HIS A 139 2.29 -11.81 -4.11
C HIS A 139 3.76 -12.07 -4.40
N ALA A 140 4.64 -11.68 -3.48
CA ALA A 140 6.07 -11.92 -3.59
C ALA A 140 6.68 -12.20 -2.23
N GLN A 141 7.72 -13.03 -2.19
CA GLN A 141 8.52 -13.24 -1.01
C GLN A 141 9.27 -11.96 -0.66
N LEU A 142 9.16 -11.53 0.60
CA LEU A 142 9.78 -10.33 1.10
C LEU A 142 11.31 -10.41 1.12
N ALA A 143 11.87 -11.62 1.18
CA ALA A 143 13.32 -11.82 1.25
C ALA A 143 14.05 -11.52 -0.07
N ASN A 144 13.40 -11.76 -1.22
CA ASN A 144 14.06 -11.78 -2.52
C ASN A 144 13.19 -11.27 -3.70
N GLY A 145 11.92 -10.95 -3.44
CA GLY A 145 10.94 -10.47 -4.41
C GLY A 145 10.45 -11.54 -5.39
N LEU A 146 10.81 -12.81 -5.25
CA LEU A 146 10.36 -13.89 -6.12
C LEU A 146 8.95 -14.35 -5.75
N PRO A 147 8.22 -15.04 -6.65
CA PRO A 147 6.96 -15.67 -6.27
C PRO A 147 7.13 -16.64 -5.10
N PRO A 148 6.15 -16.79 -4.20
CA PRO A 148 6.15 -17.86 -3.21
C PRO A 148 6.33 -19.24 -3.86
N GLU A 149 7.05 -20.14 -3.21
CA GLU A 149 7.30 -21.48 -3.75
C GLU A 149 5.99 -22.23 -4.02
N GLY A 150 5.89 -22.89 -5.18
CA GLY A 150 4.69 -23.64 -5.57
C GLY A 150 3.51 -22.79 -6.03
N SER A 151 3.60 -21.45 -6.06
CA SER A 151 2.48 -20.59 -6.49
C SER A 151 2.20 -20.57 -7.99
N GLY A 152 3.14 -21.06 -8.81
CA GLY A 152 3.05 -20.97 -10.28
C GLY A 152 3.25 -19.57 -10.87
N GLY A 153 3.55 -18.56 -10.04
CA GLY A 153 3.79 -17.18 -10.46
C GLY A 153 3.39 -16.13 -9.42
N TYR A 154 3.45 -14.86 -9.82
CA TYR A 154 3.10 -13.74 -8.95
C TYR A 154 1.59 -13.55 -8.75
N GLU A 155 0.74 -14.08 -9.62
CA GLU A 155 -0.72 -13.94 -9.47
C GLU A 155 -1.20 -14.73 -8.24
N PHE A 156 -1.82 -14.03 -7.29
CA PHE A 156 -2.44 -14.63 -6.10
C PHE A 156 -3.97 -14.70 -6.23
N PHE A 157 -4.59 -13.63 -6.74
CA PHE A 157 -6.04 -13.56 -6.93
C PHE A 157 -6.40 -12.69 -8.13
N SER A 158 -7.31 -13.17 -8.98
CA SER A 158 -7.75 -12.49 -10.21
C SER A 158 -9.27 -12.34 -10.34
N GLY A 159 -10.04 -12.57 -9.28
CA GLY A 159 -11.50 -12.44 -9.34
C GLY A 159 -12.01 -10.99 -9.49
N ALA A 160 -11.16 -9.98 -9.38
CA ALA A 160 -11.47 -8.58 -9.68
C ALA A 160 -10.81 -8.09 -10.99
N LYS A 161 -10.25 -8.99 -11.80
CA LYS A 161 -9.52 -8.65 -13.03
C LYS A 161 -10.35 -7.77 -13.96
N GLY A 162 -9.71 -6.71 -14.46
CA GLY A 162 -10.33 -5.64 -15.25
C GLY A 162 -10.79 -4.43 -14.43
N TYR A 163 -10.78 -4.51 -13.10
CA TYR A 163 -11.22 -3.43 -12.21
C TYR A 163 -10.13 -3.03 -11.23
N ALA A 164 -9.60 -1.82 -11.37
CA ALA A 164 -8.49 -1.33 -10.56
C ALA A 164 -8.77 -1.44 -9.04
N ILE A 165 -7.72 -1.81 -8.30
CA ILE A 165 -7.70 -1.87 -6.84
C ILE A 165 -6.71 -0.82 -6.34
N GLN A 166 -7.19 0.17 -5.58
CA GLN A 166 -6.35 1.28 -5.11
C GLN A 166 -5.68 0.99 -3.75
N GLY A 167 -6.34 0.19 -2.92
CA GLY A 167 -5.90 -0.07 -1.55
C GLY A 167 -6.28 -1.47 -1.11
N ILE A 168 -5.38 -2.10 -0.35
CA ILE A 168 -5.55 -3.41 0.23
C ILE A 168 -5.15 -3.36 1.70
N ALA A 169 -5.91 -4.05 2.53
CA ALA A 169 -5.59 -4.27 3.93
C ALA A 169 -5.49 -5.77 4.18
N ALA A 170 -4.67 -6.16 5.15
CA ALA A 170 -4.51 -7.55 5.53
C ALA A 170 -5.03 -7.72 6.95
N ASP A 171 -6.02 -8.60 7.12
CA ASP A 171 -6.63 -8.94 8.40
C ASP A 171 -6.04 -10.27 8.89
N PRO A 172 -5.17 -10.25 9.92
CA PRO A 172 -4.58 -11.46 10.48
C PRO A 172 -5.59 -12.32 11.25
N ALA A 173 -6.64 -11.73 11.83
CA ALA A 173 -7.71 -12.48 12.47
C ALA A 173 -8.64 -13.09 11.40
N GLY A 174 -8.90 -12.28 10.37
CA GLY A 174 -9.60 -12.63 9.15
C GLY A 174 -10.97 -13.27 9.40
N ILE A 175 -11.32 -14.22 8.52
CA ILE A 175 -12.64 -14.85 8.44
C ILE A 175 -12.55 -16.27 8.98
N ASN A 176 -13.37 -16.63 9.97
CA ASN A 176 -13.32 -17.96 10.61
C ASN A 176 -11.89 -18.35 11.06
N ALA A 177 -11.16 -17.38 11.61
CA ALA A 177 -9.75 -17.51 12.02
C ALA A 177 -8.76 -17.81 10.88
N GLN A 178 -9.14 -17.53 9.62
CA GLN A 178 -8.26 -17.59 8.46
C GLN A 178 -7.87 -16.17 8.05
N PRO A 179 -6.57 -15.84 7.94
CA PRO A 179 -6.14 -14.54 7.48
C PRO A 179 -6.72 -14.18 6.11
N THR A 180 -7.11 -12.92 5.96
CA THR A 180 -7.89 -12.46 4.81
C THR A 180 -7.34 -11.15 4.28
N LEU A 181 -7.29 -11.01 2.95
CA LEU A 181 -7.07 -9.72 2.30
C LEU A 181 -8.40 -9.02 2.05
N LEU A 182 -8.45 -7.75 2.39
CA LEU A 182 -9.62 -6.90 2.27
C LEU A 182 -9.32 -5.79 1.27
N PHE A 183 -10.20 -5.57 0.29
CA PHE A 183 -10.07 -4.46 -0.64
C PHE A 183 -11.36 -4.14 -1.36
N GLY A 184 -11.45 -2.90 -1.84
CA GLY A 184 -12.43 -2.45 -2.80
C GLY A 184 -11.87 -2.48 -4.23
N ALA A 185 -12.74 -2.67 -5.22
CA ALA A 185 -12.37 -2.52 -6.62
C ALA A 185 -13.29 -1.55 -7.38
N ALA A 186 -12.84 -1.14 -8.57
CA ALA A 186 -13.53 -0.17 -9.42
C ALA A 186 -14.93 -0.61 -9.91
N ASN A 187 -15.28 -1.89 -9.81
CA ASN A 187 -16.64 -2.38 -10.07
C ASN A 187 -17.61 -2.17 -8.91
N GLY A 188 -17.18 -1.48 -7.84
CA GLY A 188 -17.99 -1.27 -6.65
C GLY A 188 -18.10 -2.51 -5.76
N CYS A 189 -17.29 -3.55 -5.97
CA CYS A 189 -17.27 -4.71 -5.09
C CYS A 189 -16.29 -4.52 -3.92
N PHE A 190 -16.74 -4.93 -2.73
CA PHE A 190 -15.84 -5.22 -1.61
C PHE A 190 -15.50 -6.71 -1.59
N TYR A 191 -14.21 -7.04 -1.49
CA TYR A 191 -13.69 -8.40 -1.49
C TYR A 191 -13.05 -8.73 -0.15
N GLN A 192 -13.29 -9.96 0.30
CA GLN A 192 -12.65 -10.57 1.45
C GLN A 192 -12.04 -11.89 1.00
N VAL A 193 -10.75 -11.88 0.66
CA VAL A 193 -10.04 -13.01 0.04
C VAL A 193 -9.28 -13.81 1.11
N PRO A 194 -9.73 -15.00 1.52
CA PRO A 194 -8.99 -15.84 2.46
C PRO A 194 -7.68 -16.30 1.85
N LEU A 195 -6.59 -16.24 2.62
CA LEU A 195 -5.28 -16.62 2.10
C LEU A 195 -5.16 -18.11 1.77
N ALA A 196 -5.80 -18.96 2.57
CA ALA A 196 -5.76 -20.40 2.38
C ALA A 196 -6.57 -20.87 1.16
N ASN A 197 -7.55 -20.08 0.71
CA ASN A 197 -8.40 -20.42 -0.42
C ASN A 197 -8.90 -19.16 -1.14
N PRO A 198 -8.03 -18.51 -1.94
CA PRO A 198 -8.42 -17.30 -2.66
C PRO A 198 -9.53 -17.56 -3.69
N ALA A 199 -9.75 -18.81 -4.11
CA ALA A 199 -10.80 -19.17 -5.06
C ALA A 199 -12.22 -19.16 -4.44
N SER A 200 -12.36 -19.22 -3.11
CA SER A 200 -13.68 -19.20 -2.46
C SER A 200 -14.26 -17.79 -2.29
N VAL A 201 -13.48 -16.75 -2.56
CA VAL A 201 -13.97 -15.37 -2.42
C VAL A 201 -15.02 -15.03 -3.46
N ARG A 202 -15.99 -14.21 -3.05
CA ARG A 202 -16.91 -13.51 -3.95
C ARG A 202 -17.04 -12.04 -3.55
N CYS A 203 -17.43 -11.22 -4.51
CA CYS A 203 -17.88 -9.85 -4.25
C CYS A 203 -18.97 -9.88 -3.17
N THR A 204 -18.68 -9.31 -2.01
CA THR A 204 -19.53 -9.46 -0.81
C THR A 204 -20.57 -8.34 -0.72
N ALA A 205 -20.32 -7.20 -1.36
CA ALA A 205 -21.33 -6.14 -1.54
C ALA A 205 -20.98 -5.21 -2.70
N THR A 206 -22.01 -4.78 -3.43
CA THR A 206 -22.05 -3.55 -4.20
C THR A 206 -22.82 -2.50 -3.37
N PRO A 207 -22.30 -1.27 -3.18
CA PRO A 207 -23.08 -0.22 -2.57
C PRO A 207 -24.28 0.06 -3.47
N GLY A 208 -25.42 0.46 -2.90
CA GLY A 208 -26.63 0.76 -3.67
C GLY A 208 -26.46 1.83 -4.75
N SER A 209 -25.35 2.60 -4.70
CA SER A 209 -24.96 3.57 -5.73
C SER A 209 -24.17 2.99 -6.90
N GLY A 210 -23.65 1.77 -6.80
CA GLY A 210 -22.84 1.12 -7.83
C GLY A 210 -21.44 1.72 -8.04
N LYS A 211 -20.98 2.55 -7.09
CA LYS A 211 -19.75 3.35 -7.22
C LYS A 211 -18.55 2.65 -6.62
N ALA A 212 -17.38 2.93 -7.18
CA ALA A 212 -16.14 2.24 -6.86
C ALA A 212 -15.72 2.46 -5.40
N TYR A 213 -15.21 1.39 -4.79
CA TYR A 213 -14.50 1.47 -3.52
C TYR A 213 -13.02 1.74 -3.81
N VAL A 214 -12.58 2.98 -3.61
CA VAL A 214 -11.25 3.46 -4.03
C VAL A 214 -10.30 3.75 -2.88
N THR A 215 -10.65 3.39 -1.65
CA THR A 215 -9.79 3.61 -0.48
C THR A 215 -9.24 2.29 0.06
N THR A 216 -8.13 2.37 0.80
CA THR A 216 -7.65 1.25 1.60
C THR A 216 -8.64 0.97 2.74
N PRO A 217 -9.11 -0.28 2.93
CA PRO A 217 -9.96 -0.61 4.07
C PRO A 217 -9.24 -0.41 5.40
N THR A 218 -9.99 -0.12 6.46
CA THR A 218 -9.50 -0.08 7.83
C THR A 218 -10.13 -1.23 8.62
N ILE A 219 -9.32 -1.88 9.46
CA ILE A 219 -9.68 -3.10 10.21
C ILE A 219 -9.86 -2.71 11.68
N ASP A 220 -11.08 -2.82 12.22
CA ASP A 220 -11.30 -2.69 13.68
C ASP A 220 -10.91 -4.00 14.38
N ALA A 221 -9.62 -4.17 14.66
CA ALA A 221 -9.12 -5.38 15.31
C ALA A 221 -9.58 -5.54 16.78
N ALA A 222 -10.16 -4.50 17.40
CA ALA A 222 -10.23 -4.39 18.86
C ALA A 222 -11.63 -4.46 19.50
N GLY A 223 -12.75 -4.41 18.75
CA GLY A 223 -14.05 -4.31 19.45
C GLY A 223 -15.31 -4.79 18.76
N THR A 224 -15.44 -4.71 17.43
CA THR A 224 -16.75 -4.95 16.79
C THR A 224 -16.74 -5.96 15.64
N GLY A 225 -15.55 -6.33 15.14
CA GLY A 225 -15.44 -7.19 13.96
C GLY A 225 -16.00 -6.53 12.69
N THR A 226 -15.93 -5.20 12.58
CA THR A 226 -16.38 -4.47 11.39
C THR A 226 -15.19 -3.90 10.63
N ASP A 227 -15.15 -4.14 9.33
CA ASP A 227 -14.18 -3.56 8.41
C ASP A 227 -14.80 -2.33 7.71
N LEU A 228 -14.06 -1.24 7.62
CA LEU A 228 -14.54 0.04 7.10
C LEU A 228 -13.88 0.37 5.77
N ILE A 229 -14.65 0.90 4.82
CA ILE A 229 -14.13 1.33 3.52
C ILE A 229 -14.93 2.50 2.94
N GLY A 230 -14.23 3.44 2.31
CA GLY A 230 -14.82 4.57 1.59
C GLY A 230 -15.05 4.27 0.11
N ASN A 231 -16.03 4.94 -0.50
CA ASN A 231 -16.29 4.89 -1.94
C ASN A 231 -16.15 6.27 -2.62
N ASP A 232 -16.21 6.29 -3.95
CA ASP A 232 -16.11 7.51 -4.77
C ASP A 232 -17.25 8.52 -4.57
N ASP A 233 -18.34 8.15 -3.90
CA ASP A 233 -19.43 9.09 -3.55
C ASP A 233 -19.21 9.77 -2.20
N GLY A 234 -18.06 9.53 -1.54
CA GLY A 234 -17.76 10.07 -0.22
C GLY A 234 -18.46 9.35 0.94
N ASN A 235 -19.04 8.18 0.70
CA ASN A 235 -19.67 7.37 1.74
C ASN A 235 -18.67 6.39 2.37
N VAL A 236 -18.84 6.10 3.67
CA VAL A 236 -18.10 5.06 4.39
C VAL A 236 -19.06 3.92 4.72
N TYR A 237 -18.64 2.69 4.45
CA TYR A 237 -19.41 1.47 4.66
C TYR A 237 -18.74 0.59 5.70
N GLY A 238 -19.55 -0.09 6.50
CA GLY A 238 -19.09 -1.11 7.46
C GLY A 238 -19.52 -2.51 7.03
N PHE A 239 -18.58 -3.44 7.09
CA PHE A 239 -18.77 -4.84 6.76
C PHE A 239 -18.44 -5.71 7.96
N ALA A 240 -19.38 -6.54 8.39
CA ALA A 240 -19.10 -7.52 9.45
C ALA A 240 -18.12 -8.57 8.94
N ARG A 241 -17.14 -8.95 9.77
CA ARG A 241 -16.32 -10.15 9.60
C ARG A 241 -17.24 -11.36 9.76
N ARG A 242 -17.40 -12.13 8.69
CA ARG A 242 -18.16 -13.38 8.66
C ARG A 242 -17.20 -14.50 8.31
#